data_AF-A0A818SIS9-F1
#
_entry.id   AF-A0A818SIS9-F1
#
_cell.length_a   1.000
_cell.length_b   1.000
_cell.length_c   1.000
_cell.angle_alpha   90.00
_cell.angle_beta   90.00
_cell.angle_gamma   90.00
#
_symmetry.space_group_name_H-M   'P 1'
#
loop_
_entity.id
_entity.type
_entity.pdbx_description
1 polymer ?
#
loop_
_entity_poly.entity_id
_entity_poly.type
_entity_poly.pdbx_seq_one_letter_code
_entity_poly.pdbx_strand_id
1 'polypeptide(L)'
;MNELPSKFHIDKNNIFPKFTFGELSKRNITSQQLYLWSTPIDIVEHYQFYLNQLSTSNNKSLETYIFYNCTFPIFGSMCQYEINYYYYYQNQSSLYDIINDYYESYHYDHTIVTCYIHLQCNRGPYNQTHLHKIQMY
;
A
#
# COMPACT_ATOMS: atom_id res chain seq x y z
N MET A 1 -11.71 -14.73 10.44
CA MET A 1 -10.45 -14.40 11.13
C MET A 1 -10.66 -13.04 11.78
N ASN A 2 -10.49 -12.92 13.10
CA ASN A 2 -10.55 -11.63 13.78
C ASN A 2 -9.15 -11.01 13.73
N GLU A 3 -9.00 -9.88 13.07
CA GLU A 3 -7.76 -9.10 13.13
C GLU A 3 -7.53 -8.61 14.57
N LEU A 4 -6.27 -8.69 15.02
CA LEU A 4 -5.88 -8.12 16.30
C LEU A 4 -6.08 -6.60 16.22
N PRO A 5 -6.74 -5.95 17.19
CA PRO A 5 -6.91 -4.51 17.16
C PRO A 5 -5.53 -3.84 17.10
N SER A 6 -5.36 -2.96 16.11
CA SER A 6 -4.16 -2.14 15.97
C SER A 6 -3.87 -1.42 17.28
N LYS A 7 -2.64 -1.55 17.79
CA LYS A 7 -2.13 -0.79 18.94
C LYS A 7 -1.98 0.71 18.63
N PHE A 8 -1.96 1.07 17.35
CA PHE A 8 -1.83 2.45 16.90
C PHE A 8 -3.19 3.11 16.84
N HIS A 9 -3.32 4.25 17.52
CA HIS A 9 -4.53 5.06 17.50
C HIS A 9 -4.65 5.69 16.11
N ILE A 10 -5.37 5.03 15.20
CA ILE A 10 -5.65 5.56 13.87
C ILE A 10 -6.58 6.75 14.07
N ASP A 11 -6.14 7.93 13.66
CA ASP A 11 -6.95 9.12 13.74
C ASP A 11 -8.17 8.94 12.81
N LYS A 12 -9.34 8.73 13.42
CA LYS A 12 -10.60 8.47 12.69
C LYS A 12 -11.22 9.74 12.13
N ASN A 13 -10.55 10.88 12.28
CA ASN A 13 -10.89 12.12 11.62
C ASN A 13 -10.73 11.91 10.11
N ASN A 14 -11.81 11.40 9.50
CA ASN A 14 -11.94 11.03 8.10
C ASN A 14 -11.85 12.26 7.19
N ILE A 15 -10.66 12.82 7.04
CA ILE A 15 -10.42 13.92 6.11
C ILE A 15 -10.42 13.39 4.66
N PHE A 16 -10.18 12.10 4.47
CA PHE A 16 -10.12 11.49 3.14
C PHE A 16 -11.51 11.24 2.54
N PRO A 17 -11.72 11.58 1.26
CA PRO A 17 -12.92 11.22 0.53
C PRO A 17 -13.14 9.70 0.55
N LYS A 18 -14.38 9.30 0.74
CA LYS A 18 -14.79 7.90 0.73
C LYS A 18 -15.70 7.63 -0.44
N PHE A 19 -15.53 6.46 -1.03
CA PHE A 19 -16.40 5.98 -2.09
C PHE A 19 -16.76 4.53 -1.81
N THR A 20 -17.98 4.17 -2.16
CA THR A 20 -18.35 2.76 -2.28
C THR A 20 -17.88 2.20 -3.60
N PHE A 21 -17.68 0.89 -3.70
CA PHE A 21 -17.38 0.24 -4.97
C PHE A 21 -18.46 0.51 -6.03
N GLY A 22 -19.73 0.60 -5.63
CA GLY A 22 -20.83 1.01 -6.50
C GLY A 22 -20.70 2.43 -7.04
N GLU A 23 -20.18 3.37 -6.25
CA GLU A 23 -19.93 4.73 -6.72
C GLU A 23 -18.72 4.80 -7.65
N LEU A 24 -17.65 4.04 -7.35
CA LEU A 24 -16.48 3.94 -8.23
C LEU A 24 -16.85 3.36 -9.60
N SER A 25 -17.66 2.29 -9.64
CA SER A 25 -18.06 1.66 -10.91
C SER A 25 -18.98 2.55 -11.73
N LYS A 26 -19.92 3.27 -11.10
CA LYS A 26 -20.76 4.28 -11.77
C LYS A 26 -19.95 5.42 -12.38
N ARG A 27 -18.75 5.68 -11.86
CA ARG A 27 -17.78 6.67 -12.38
C ARG A 27 -16.81 6.09 -13.41
N ASN A 28 -16.99 4.82 -13.81
CA ASN A 28 -16.09 4.09 -14.71
C ASN A 28 -14.64 4.04 -14.21
N ILE A 29 -14.43 4.00 -12.90
CA ILE A 29 -13.10 3.80 -12.32
C ILE A 29 -12.69 2.33 -12.51
N THR A 30 -11.47 2.09 -12.97
CA THR A 30 -10.91 0.75 -13.14
C THR A 30 -10.07 0.34 -11.93
N SER A 31 -9.89 -0.97 -11.75
CA SER A 31 -8.93 -1.52 -10.77
C SER A 31 -7.50 -1.02 -11.03
N GLN A 32 -7.11 -0.85 -12.29
CA GLN A 32 -5.81 -0.29 -12.66
C GLN A 32 -5.64 1.15 -12.16
N GLN A 33 -6.70 1.98 -12.19
CA GLN A 33 -6.62 3.33 -11.62
C GLN A 33 -6.41 3.30 -10.10
N LEU A 34 -7.10 2.41 -9.38
CA LEU A 34 -6.87 2.23 -7.95
C LEU A 34 -5.42 1.83 -7.66
N TYR A 35 -4.87 0.90 -8.44
CA TYR A 35 -3.46 0.50 -8.32
C TYR A 35 -2.50 1.69 -8.50
N LEU A 36 -2.74 2.53 -9.50
CA LEU A 36 -1.93 3.73 -9.75
C LEU A 36 -2.07 4.80 -8.64
N TRP A 37 -3.14 4.77 -7.86
CA TRP A 37 -3.32 5.63 -6.68
C TRP A 37 -2.66 5.08 -5.41
N SER A 38 -1.79 4.08 -5.54
CA SER A 38 -1.13 3.41 -4.41
C SER A 38 -2.13 2.76 -3.44
N THR A 39 -3.30 2.35 -3.96
CA THR A 39 -4.28 1.58 -3.19
C THR A 39 -3.68 0.21 -2.83
N PRO A 40 -3.89 -0.30 -1.60
CA PRO A 40 -3.48 -1.64 -1.22
C PRO A 40 -3.97 -2.71 -2.22
N ILE A 41 -3.10 -3.66 -2.56
CA ILE A 41 -3.37 -4.65 -3.61
C ILE A 41 -4.59 -5.52 -3.31
N ASP A 42 -4.83 -5.83 -2.03
CA ASP A 42 -6.00 -6.56 -1.55
C ASP A 42 -7.31 -5.82 -1.84
N ILE A 43 -7.33 -4.49 -1.75
CA ILE A 43 -8.48 -3.66 -2.12
C ILE A 43 -8.64 -3.61 -3.64
N VAL A 44 -7.54 -3.49 -4.38
CA VAL A 44 -7.55 -3.49 -5.86
C VAL A 44 -8.14 -4.81 -6.39
N GLU A 45 -7.70 -5.94 -5.84
CA GLU A 45 -8.19 -7.28 -6.19
C GLU A 45 -9.67 -7.46 -5.82
N HIS A 46 -10.09 -7.00 -4.63
CA HIS A 46 -11.50 -7.02 -4.24
C HIS A 46 -12.38 -6.18 -5.18
N TYR A 47 -11.89 -5.02 -5.61
CA TYR A 47 -12.62 -4.18 -6.55
C TYR A 47 -12.73 -4.83 -7.93
N GLN A 48 -11.64 -5.43 -8.44
CA GLN A 48 -11.69 -6.19 -9.69
C GLN A 48 -12.68 -7.36 -9.61
N PHE A 49 -12.69 -8.07 -8.48
CA PHE A 49 -13.65 -9.13 -8.24
C PHE A 49 -15.10 -8.62 -8.25
N TYR A 50 -15.38 -7.47 -7.61
CA TYR A 50 -16.69 -6.81 -7.70
C TYR A 50 -17.07 -6.47 -9.14
N LEU A 51 -16.16 -5.88 -9.94
CA LEU A 51 -16.41 -5.56 -11.34
C LEU A 51 -16.75 -6.82 -12.17
N ASN A 52 -16.05 -7.92 -11.95
CA ASN A 52 -16.33 -9.20 -12.61
C ASN A 52 -17.69 -9.81 -12.20
N GLN A 53 -18.14 -9.53 -10.98
CA GLN A 53 -19.45 -9.99 -10.51
C GLN A 53 -20.61 -9.21 -11.14
N LEU A 54 -20.42 -7.93 -11.47
CA LEU A 54 -21.45 -7.11 -12.13
C LEU A 54 -21.91 -7.72 -13.47
N SER A 55 -21.02 -8.40 -14.19
CA SER A 55 -21.36 -9.07 -15.45
C SER A 55 -22.03 -10.44 -15.29
N THR A 56 -21.94 -11.04 -14.10
CA THR A 56 -22.17 -12.49 -13.91
C THR A 56 -23.26 -12.82 -12.89
N SER A 57 -23.56 -11.94 -11.93
CA SER A 57 -24.60 -12.18 -10.92
C SER A 57 -25.21 -10.91 -10.35
N ASN A 58 -26.46 -11.01 -9.85
CA ASN A 58 -27.10 -9.94 -9.08
C ASN A 58 -26.61 -9.82 -7.61
N ASN A 59 -25.62 -10.61 -7.19
CA ASN A 59 -25.10 -10.56 -5.82
C ASN A 59 -24.18 -9.35 -5.63
N LYS A 60 -24.79 -8.21 -5.29
CA LYS A 60 -24.10 -6.93 -5.07
C LYS A 60 -23.49 -6.77 -3.67
N SER A 61 -23.07 -7.87 -3.03
CA SER A 61 -22.59 -7.84 -1.63
C SER A 61 -21.41 -6.88 -1.42
N LEU A 62 -20.62 -6.63 -2.46
CA LEU A 62 -19.46 -5.73 -2.40
C LEU A 62 -19.78 -4.29 -2.86
N GLU A 63 -21.00 -4.00 -3.33
CA GLU A 63 -21.36 -2.66 -3.80
C GLU A 63 -21.17 -1.59 -2.71
N THR A 64 -21.40 -1.96 -1.44
CA THR A 64 -21.28 -1.08 -0.27
C THR A 64 -19.88 -1.09 0.37
N TYR A 65 -18.91 -1.82 -0.20
CA TYR A 65 -17.53 -1.82 0.31
C TYR A 65 -16.95 -0.41 0.25
N ILE A 66 -16.38 0.06 1.36
CA ILE A 66 -15.87 1.43 1.50
C ILE A 66 -14.39 1.47 1.08
N PHE A 67 -14.11 2.22 0.02
CA PHE A 67 -12.79 2.64 -0.41
C PHE A 67 -12.46 4.03 0.15
N TYR A 68 -11.24 4.18 0.66
CA TYR A 68 -10.68 5.45 1.11
C TYR A 68 -9.75 6.01 0.04
N ASN A 69 -10.08 7.17 -0.51
CA ASN A 69 -9.30 7.80 -1.56
C ASN A 69 -8.21 8.70 -0.95
N CYS A 70 -7.11 8.10 -0.52
CA CYS A 70 -5.87 8.81 -0.26
C CYS A 70 -4.98 8.80 -1.50
N THR A 71 -4.11 9.79 -1.57
CA THR A 71 -3.02 9.85 -2.54
C THR A 71 -1.71 9.74 -1.77
N PHE A 72 -0.71 9.13 -2.41
CA PHE A 72 0.66 9.14 -1.95
C PHE A 72 1.09 10.55 -1.50
N PRO A 73 1.77 10.71 -0.35
CA PRO A 73 2.49 9.70 0.43
C PRO A 73 1.67 8.95 1.49
N ILE A 74 0.35 9.11 1.48
CA ILE A 74 -0.56 8.48 2.44
C ILE A 74 -1.08 7.17 1.85
N PHE A 75 -1.05 6.10 2.64
CA PHE A 75 -1.37 4.75 2.19
C PHE A 75 -2.02 3.89 3.29
N GLY A 76 -2.46 2.70 2.89
CA GLY A 76 -3.19 1.76 3.74
C GLY A 76 -4.68 1.73 3.45
N SER A 77 -5.35 0.70 3.95
CA SER A 77 -6.77 0.41 3.65
C SER A 77 -7.75 1.48 4.13
N MET A 78 -7.34 2.27 5.12
CA MET A 78 -8.06 3.40 5.70
C MET A 78 -7.23 4.68 5.66
N CYS A 79 -6.20 4.75 4.79
CA CYS A 79 -5.27 5.88 4.73
C CYS A 79 -4.57 6.17 6.06
N GLN A 80 -4.25 5.11 6.81
CA GLN A 80 -3.77 5.18 8.19
C GLN A 80 -2.26 5.36 8.32
N TYR A 81 -1.51 5.25 7.22
CA TYR A 81 -0.06 5.35 7.21
C TYR A 81 0.39 6.49 6.31
N GLU A 82 1.46 7.18 6.71
CA GLU A 82 2.06 8.26 5.94
C GLU A 82 3.58 8.11 5.97
N ILE A 83 4.21 8.37 4.83
CA ILE A 83 5.67 8.50 4.78
C ILE A 83 6.03 9.91 5.27
N ASN A 84 6.35 9.99 6.56
CA ASN A 84 6.89 11.21 7.16
C ASN A 84 8.10 11.71 6.37
N TYR A 85 8.23 13.02 6.25
CA TYR A 85 9.30 13.73 5.52
C TYR A 85 9.24 13.64 3.99
N TYR A 86 8.21 13.05 3.37
CA TYR A 86 8.05 13.05 1.90
C TYR A 86 8.24 14.43 1.25
N TYR A 87 7.73 15.49 1.88
CA TYR A 87 7.85 16.87 1.39
C TYR A 87 9.30 17.35 1.23
N TYR A 88 10.25 16.82 2.00
CA TYR A 88 11.68 17.15 1.85
C TYR A 88 12.32 16.43 0.66
N TYR A 89 11.67 15.38 0.15
CA TYR A 89 12.13 14.57 -0.96
C TYR A 89 11.29 14.79 -2.23
N GLN A 90 10.60 15.93 -2.35
CA GLN A 90 9.79 16.28 -3.54
C GLN A 90 10.57 16.26 -4.86
N ASN A 91 11.89 16.43 -4.79
CA ASN A 91 12.78 16.35 -5.96
C ASN A 91 13.16 14.92 -6.34
N GLN A 92 12.75 13.92 -5.56
CA GLN A 92 13.10 12.54 -5.80
C GLN A 92 12.07 11.83 -6.65
N SER A 93 12.55 11.01 -7.58
CA SER A 93 11.76 10.41 -8.65
C SER A 93 10.91 9.23 -8.19
N SER A 94 11.28 8.57 -7.09
CA SER A 94 10.63 7.33 -6.66
C SER A 94 10.69 7.15 -5.15
N LEU A 95 9.76 6.34 -4.62
CA LEU A 95 9.80 5.87 -3.24
C LEU A 95 11.15 5.21 -2.88
N TYR A 96 11.76 4.52 -3.85
CA TYR A 96 13.06 3.88 -3.68
C TYR A 96 14.16 4.90 -3.37
N ASP A 97 14.18 6.00 -4.12
CA ASP A 97 15.15 7.08 -3.91
C ASP A 97 14.99 7.64 -2.49
N ILE A 98 13.73 7.85 -2.05
CA ILE A 98 13.41 8.46 -0.75
C ILE A 98 13.90 7.61 0.40
N ILE A 99 13.67 6.30 0.29
CA ILE A 99 14.16 5.33 1.25
C ILE A 99 15.69 5.36 1.29
N ASN A 100 16.33 5.35 0.12
CA ASN A 100 17.78 5.31 0.03
C ASN A 100 18.43 6.57 0.64
N ASP A 101 17.89 7.75 0.32
CA ASP A 101 18.40 9.02 0.85
C ASP A 101 18.22 9.14 2.37
N TYR A 102 17.10 8.63 2.91
CA TYR A 102 16.90 8.57 4.36
C TYR A 102 17.98 7.72 5.05
N TYR A 103 18.30 6.55 4.51
CA TYR A 103 19.31 5.66 5.10
C TYR A 103 20.73 6.21 4.96
N GLU A 104 21.06 6.81 3.82
CA GLU A 104 22.37 7.45 3.59
C GLU A 104 22.56 8.68 4.49
N SER A 105 21.53 9.53 4.62
CA SER A 105 21.62 10.81 5.35
C SER A 105 21.71 10.65 6.87
N TYR A 106 21.09 9.60 7.44
CA TYR A 106 20.99 9.44 8.89
C TYR A 106 21.98 8.43 9.49
N HIS A 107 22.93 7.88 8.71
CA HIS A 107 23.87 6.83 9.14
C HIS A 107 23.18 5.78 10.02
N TYR A 108 22.00 5.33 9.57
CA TYR A 108 21.15 4.51 10.39
C TYR A 108 21.79 3.13 10.54
N ASP A 109 22.25 2.81 11.74
CA ASP A 109 22.69 1.46 12.07
C ASP A 109 21.54 0.49 11.77
N HIS A 110 21.79 -0.44 10.86
CA HIS A 110 20.80 -1.42 10.40
C HIS A 110 20.05 -2.01 11.60
N THR A 111 18.78 -1.66 11.76
CA THR A 111 17.92 -2.38 12.69
C THR A 111 17.80 -3.81 12.20
N ILE A 112 17.76 -4.75 13.14
CA ILE A 112 17.57 -6.17 12.85
C ILE A 112 16.22 -6.30 12.14
N VAL A 113 16.28 -6.45 10.81
CA VAL A 113 15.10 -6.53 9.96
C VAL A 113 14.27 -7.74 10.40
N THR A 114 13.03 -7.50 10.81
CA THR A 114 12.13 -8.57 11.23
C THR A 114 11.63 -9.31 10.00
N CYS A 115 12.03 -10.57 9.84
CA CYS A 115 11.43 -11.44 8.83
C CYS A 115 9.97 -11.70 9.17
N TYR A 116 9.08 -11.59 8.19
CA TYR A 116 7.73 -12.16 8.31
C TYR A 116 7.87 -13.67 8.50
N ILE A 117 7.29 -14.20 9.59
CA ILE A 117 7.41 -15.62 9.98
C ILE A 117 6.94 -16.60 8.90
N HIS A 118 6.13 -16.14 7.96
CA HIS A 118 5.56 -16.93 6.87
C HIS A 118 6.44 -16.96 5.60
N LEU A 119 7.56 -16.24 5.59
CA LEU A 119 8.51 -16.26 4.48
C LEU A 119 9.89 -16.69 4.98
N GLN A 120 10.37 -17.84 4.51
CA GLN A 120 11.76 -18.24 4.70
C GLN A 120 12.65 -17.30 3.88
N CYS A 121 13.32 -16.38 4.58
CA CYS A 121 14.27 -15.47 3.98
C CYS A 121 15.57 -16.22 3.68
N ASN A 122 15.78 -16.62 2.43
CA ASN A 122 17.07 -17.14 1.99
C ASN A 122 17.97 -15.96 1.60
N ARG A 123 18.95 -15.63 2.47
CA ARG A 123 19.80 -14.44 2.36
C ARG A 123 21.04 -14.61 1.47
N GLY A 124 21.18 -15.75 0.77
CA GLY A 124 22.41 -16.07 0.03
C GLY A 124 23.64 -16.20 0.94
N PRO A 125 24.79 -16.69 0.43
CA PRO A 125 26.00 -16.82 1.23
C PRO A 125 26.59 -15.44 1.50
N TYR A 126 26.63 -15.06 2.78
CA TYR A 126 27.35 -13.87 3.26
C TYR A 126 28.85 -14.04 2.98
N ASN A 127 29.35 -13.47 1.90
CA ASN A 127 30.76 -13.12 1.77
C ASN A 127 30.88 -11.82 0.97
N GLN A 128 31.59 -10.86 1.56
CA GLN A 128 31.88 -9.54 1.03
C GLN A 128 32.40 -9.61 -0.41
N THR A 129 31.71 -8.97 -1.36
CA THR A 129 32.24 -7.99 -2.34
C THR A 129 31.17 -7.70 -3.40
N HIS A 130 30.95 -6.41 -3.64
CA HIS A 130 30.31 -5.77 -4.79
C HIS A 130 28.96 -6.29 -5.33
N LEU A 131 28.00 -5.34 -5.37
CA LEU A 131 26.95 -5.20 -6.39
C LEU A 131 26.23 -6.49 -6.79
N HIS A 132 25.12 -6.78 -6.12
CA HIS A 132 24.00 -7.39 -6.84
C HIS A 132 22.68 -6.76 -6.42
N LYS A 133 22.14 -5.98 -7.37
CA LYS A 133 20.72 -5.66 -7.50
C LYS A 133 19.90 -6.91 -7.21
N ILE A 134 18.96 -6.82 -6.29
CA ILE A 134 17.73 -7.60 -6.39
C ILE A 134 16.57 -6.61 -6.40
N GLN A 135 15.91 -6.67 -7.54
CA GLN A 135 14.72 -5.98 -7.98
C GLN A 135 13.49 -6.67 -7.36
N MET A 136 12.43 -5.88 -7.15
CA MET A 136 11.00 -6.26 -7.10
C MET A 136 10.49 -6.79 -5.75
N TYR A 137 9.39 -6.30 -5.18
CA TYR A 137 8.34 -5.35 -5.60
C TYR A 137 7.95 -4.46 -4.41
#